data_AF-A0AAQ3MJH3-F1
#
_entry.id   AF-A0AAQ3MJH3-F1
#
_cell.length_a   1.000
_cell.length_b   1.000
_cell.length_c   1.000
_cell.angle_alpha   90.00
_cell.angle_beta   90.00
_cell.angle_gamma   90.00
#
_symmetry.space_group_name_H-M   'P 1'
#
loop_
_entity.id
_entity.type
_entity.pdbx_description
1 polymer ?
#
loop_
_entity_poly.entity_id
_entity_poly.type
_entity_poly.pdbx_seq_one_letter_code
_entity_poly.pdbx_strand_id
1 'polypeptide(L)'
;MKRSHSIEDTQLVQDEPLHPLDLINLCLESEDQELTLWAFDVFAWTSSSFRKINKSLLEDCWKKAASQDDWSKFHDSYRVEGWSDQEILQNLKNTILFQASSRCYGPRSETFEEGFDQVLPLRQENMEGSSVETILMQHKDFADAGKLMLMAIMLGSEHGGDMRIEEGPSPMD
;
A
#
# COMPACT_ATOMS: atom_id res chain seq x y z
N MET A 1 -37.22 -45.58 -19.45
CA MET A 1 -37.45 -44.90 -18.15
C MET A 1 -36.18 -45.08 -17.32
N LYS A 2 -35.39 -44.00 -17.18
CA LYS A 2 -34.42 -43.64 -16.10
C LYS A 2 -33.28 -44.64 -15.80
N ARG A 3 -32.01 -44.30 -15.58
CA ARG A 3 -31.18 -43.07 -15.44
C ARG A 3 -29.73 -43.60 -15.58
N SER A 4 -28.89 -43.05 -16.46
CA SER A 4 -27.99 -41.90 -16.25
C SER A 4 -26.69 -42.27 -15.51
N HIS A 5 -25.60 -41.91 -16.16
CA HIS A 5 -24.19 -42.06 -15.81
C HIS A 5 -23.85 -41.95 -14.31
N SER A 6 -22.98 -42.85 -13.86
CA SER A 6 -22.16 -42.66 -12.67
C SER A 6 -21.24 -41.48 -12.94
N ILE A 7 -21.63 -40.31 -12.43
CA ILE A 7 -20.71 -39.20 -12.25
C ILE A 7 -19.80 -39.65 -11.12
N GLU A 8 -18.56 -39.99 -11.47
CA GLU A 8 -17.50 -39.98 -10.48
C GLU A 8 -17.48 -38.57 -9.91
N ASP A 9 -17.95 -38.44 -8.66
CA ASP A 9 -17.81 -37.25 -7.85
C ASP A 9 -16.31 -36.97 -7.71
N THR A 10 -15.77 -36.15 -8.61
CA THR A 10 -14.52 -35.42 -8.39
C THR A 10 -14.78 -34.29 -7.39
N GLN A 11 -15.29 -34.65 -6.22
CA GLN A 11 -15.12 -33.85 -5.02
C GLN A 11 -13.68 -34.09 -4.56
N LEU A 12 -13.01 -33.03 -4.08
CA LEU A 12 -11.73 -32.98 -3.36
C LEU A 12 -10.67 -32.04 -4.01
N VAL A 13 -10.98 -30.75 -4.17
CA VAL A 13 -9.97 -29.66 -4.00
C VAL A 13 -10.71 -28.37 -3.60
N GLN A 14 -11.30 -28.26 -2.40
CA GLN A 14 -11.89 -26.99 -1.95
C GLN A 14 -11.69 -26.61 -0.48
N ASP A 15 -10.90 -27.35 0.31
CA ASP A 15 -10.77 -27.09 1.77
C ASP A 15 -9.34 -26.80 2.27
N GLU A 16 -8.34 -26.74 1.39
CA GLU A 16 -7.00 -26.35 1.82
C GLU A 16 -6.84 -24.82 1.69
N PRO A 17 -6.51 -24.10 2.78
CA PRO A 17 -6.26 -22.67 2.69
C PRO A 17 -5.11 -22.41 1.71
N LEU A 18 -5.32 -21.45 0.81
CA LEU A 18 -4.31 -21.07 -0.18
C LEU A 18 -3.01 -20.69 0.52
N HIS A 19 -1.89 -21.09 -0.09
CA HIS A 19 -0.59 -20.65 0.38
C HIS A 19 -0.50 -19.11 0.23
N PRO A 20 0.11 -18.38 1.18
CA PRO A 20 0.15 -16.92 1.14
C PRO A 20 0.70 -16.34 -0.18
N LEU A 21 1.68 -17.01 -0.76
CA LEU A 21 2.27 -16.64 -2.06
C LEU A 21 1.22 -16.64 -3.17
N ASP A 22 0.39 -17.68 -3.25
CA ASP A 22 -0.63 -17.82 -4.29
C ASP A 22 -1.72 -16.77 -4.10
N LEU A 23 -2.10 -16.50 -2.85
CA LEU A 23 -3.09 -15.48 -2.53
C LEU A 23 -2.63 -14.06 -2.91
N ILE A 24 -1.35 -13.73 -2.66
CA ILE A 24 -0.79 -12.44 -3.07
C ILE A 24 -0.77 -12.30 -4.60
N ASN A 25 -0.39 -13.36 -5.32
CA ASN A 25 -0.41 -13.34 -6.79
C ASN A 25 -1.82 -13.13 -7.34
N LEU A 26 -2.83 -13.82 -6.79
CA LEU A 26 -4.23 -13.62 -7.17
C LEU A 26 -4.70 -12.18 -6.91
N CYS A 27 -4.25 -11.55 -5.82
CA CYS A 27 -4.55 -10.15 -5.53
C CYS A 27 -3.95 -9.21 -6.59
N LEU A 28 -2.71 -9.47 -7.03
CA LEU A 28 -2.01 -8.65 -8.02
C LEU A 28 -2.55 -8.79 -9.44
N GLU A 29 -3.07 -9.97 -9.79
CA GLU A 29 -3.71 -10.23 -11.09
C GLU A 29 -5.04 -9.47 -11.25
N SER A 30 -5.65 -9.04 -10.15
CA SER A 30 -6.88 -8.27 -10.17
C SER A 30 -6.65 -6.78 -10.48
N GLU A 31 -7.66 -6.14 -11.07
CA GLU A 31 -7.76 -4.67 -11.15
C GLU A 31 -8.50 -4.07 -9.95
N ASP A 32 -8.97 -4.90 -9.02
CA ASP A 32 -9.67 -4.45 -7.82
C ASP A 32 -8.69 -3.81 -6.82
N GLN A 33 -9.02 -2.57 -6.44
CA GLN A 33 -8.27 -1.78 -5.47
C GLN A 33 -8.23 -2.43 -4.08
N GLU A 34 -9.33 -3.04 -3.66
CA GLU A 34 -9.46 -3.71 -2.37
C GLU A 34 -8.60 -4.98 -2.33
N LEU A 35 -8.57 -5.75 -3.43
CA LEU A 35 -7.67 -6.90 -3.56
C LEU A 35 -6.19 -6.48 -3.56
N THR A 36 -5.84 -5.37 -4.22
CA THR A 36 -4.48 -4.81 -4.15
C THR A 36 -4.07 -4.54 -2.69
N LEU A 37 -5.01 -4.05 -1.88
CA LEU A 37 -4.76 -3.76 -0.47
C LEU A 37 -4.67 -5.03 0.39
N TRP A 38 -5.46 -6.06 0.10
CA TRP A 38 -5.38 -7.35 0.80
C TRP A 38 -4.04 -8.05 0.61
N ALA A 39 -3.33 -7.83 -0.50
CA ALA A 39 -1.97 -8.35 -0.66
C ALA A 39 -1.04 -7.90 0.49
N PHE A 40 -1.17 -6.65 0.94
CA PHE A 40 -0.41 -6.14 2.09
C PHE A 40 -0.87 -6.76 3.41
N ASP A 41 -2.17 -6.96 3.59
CA ASP A 41 -2.72 -7.64 4.77
C ASP A 41 -2.18 -9.08 4.85
N VAL A 42 -2.14 -9.81 3.73
CA VAL A 42 -1.55 -11.16 3.67
C VAL A 42 -0.08 -11.13 4.05
N PHE A 43 0.71 -10.19 3.52
CA PHE A 43 2.10 -10.02 3.94
C PHE A 43 2.25 -9.73 5.43
N ALA A 44 1.35 -8.93 6.02
CA ALA A 44 1.37 -8.59 7.44
C ALA A 44 1.20 -9.84 8.33
N TRP A 45 0.38 -10.81 7.91
CA TRP A 45 0.12 -12.05 8.63
C TRP A 45 1.14 -13.18 8.37
N THR A 46 2.15 -12.95 7.53
CA THR A 46 3.24 -13.92 7.27
C THR A 46 4.45 -13.69 8.19
N SER A 47 5.43 -14.61 8.20
CA SER A 47 6.68 -14.43 8.94
C SER A 47 7.59 -13.38 8.31
N SER A 48 8.49 -12.81 9.12
CA SER A 48 9.54 -11.91 8.65
C SER A 48 10.42 -12.56 7.58
N SER A 49 10.69 -13.86 7.73
CA SER A 49 11.44 -14.66 6.76
C SER A 49 10.72 -14.76 5.42
N PHE A 50 9.39 -14.95 5.43
CA PHE A 50 8.59 -14.96 4.22
C PHE A 50 8.66 -13.61 3.50
N ARG A 51 8.49 -12.50 4.22
CA ARG A 51 8.62 -11.13 3.65
C ARG A 51 10.01 -10.90 3.04
N LYS A 52 11.09 -11.30 3.73
CA LYS A 52 12.48 -11.15 3.24
C LYS A 52 12.72 -11.93 1.95
N ILE A 53 12.25 -13.18 1.87
CA ILE A 53 12.40 -14.03 0.68
C ILE A 53 11.56 -13.49 -0.49
N ASN A 54 10.35 -13.01 -0.22
CA ASN A 54 9.41 -12.52 -1.23
C ASN A 54 9.45 -10.99 -1.38
N LYS A 55 10.59 -10.37 -1.10
CA LYS A 55 10.74 -8.91 -1.16
C LYS A 55 10.38 -8.34 -2.52
N SER A 56 10.76 -9.00 -3.62
CA SER A 56 10.42 -8.54 -4.98
C SER A 56 8.92 -8.51 -5.22
N LEU A 57 8.17 -9.48 -4.68
CA LEU A 57 6.72 -9.52 -4.78
C LEU A 57 6.06 -8.39 -3.98
N LEU A 58 6.61 -8.07 -2.81
CA LEU A 58 6.19 -6.91 -2.03
C LEU A 58 6.46 -5.59 -2.80
N GLU A 59 7.60 -5.48 -3.49
CA GLU A 59 7.90 -4.34 -4.35
C GLU A 59 6.88 -4.22 -5.50
N ASP A 60 6.48 -5.34 -6.10
CA ASP A 60 5.47 -5.37 -7.15
C ASP A 60 4.07 -4.98 -6.63
N CYS A 61 3.73 -5.33 -5.37
CA CYS A 61 2.52 -4.83 -4.71
C CYS A 61 2.53 -3.29 -4.60
N TRP A 62 3.68 -2.70 -4.25
CA TRP A 62 3.83 -1.24 -4.20
C TRP A 62 3.73 -0.58 -5.59
N LYS A 63 4.28 -1.21 -6.63
CA LYS A 63 4.12 -0.73 -8.02
C LYS A 63 2.65 -0.76 -8.43
N LYS A 64 1.94 -1.87 -8.15
CA LYS A 64 0.51 -2.00 -8.44
C LYS A 64 -0.29 -0.94 -7.68
N ALA A 65 -0.06 -0.79 -6.38
CA ALA A 65 -0.70 0.24 -5.55
C ALA A 65 -0.49 1.66 -6.10
N ALA A 66 0.74 1.99 -6.53
CA ALA A 66 1.04 3.28 -7.15
C ALA A 66 0.28 3.51 -8.46
N SER A 67 -0.03 2.46 -9.21
CA SER A 67 -0.71 2.57 -10.51
C SER A 67 -2.24 2.50 -10.43
N GLN A 68 -2.83 2.29 -9.25
CA GLN A 68 -4.28 2.23 -9.06
C GLN A 68 -4.96 3.62 -9.09
N ASP A 69 -4.23 4.67 -8.72
CA ASP A 69 -4.73 6.04 -8.69
C ASP A 69 -4.26 6.81 -9.95
N ASP A 70 -5.14 7.65 -10.50
CA ASP A 70 -4.79 8.57 -11.60
C ASP A 70 -4.09 9.81 -11.04
N TRP A 71 -2.78 9.69 -10.84
CA TRP A 71 -1.95 10.73 -10.25
C TRP A 71 -1.86 11.99 -11.09
N SER A 72 -1.89 11.88 -12.41
CA SER A 72 -1.93 13.05 -13.30
C SER A 72 -3.20 13.86 -13.07
N LYS A 73 -4.36 13.19 -13.05
CA LYS A 73 -5.64 13.85 -12.77
C LYS A 73 -5.72 14.40 -11.36
N PHE A 74 -5.18 13.67 -10.38
CA PHE A 74 -5.13 14.11 -8.98
C PHE A 74 -4.29 15.40 -8.86
N HIS A 75 -3.11 15.43 -9.47
CA HIS A 75 -2.24 16.61 -9.49
C HIS A 75 -2.87 17.80 -10.22
N ASP A 76 -3.55 17.57 -11.36
CA ASP A 76 -4.25 18.63 -12.08
C ASP A 76 -5.41 19.21 -11.27
N SER A 77 -6.20 18.37 -10.60
CA SER A 77 -7.30 18.82 -9.73
C SER A 77 -6.77 19.66 -8.57
N TYR A 78 -5.74 19.16 -7.89
CA TYR A 78 -5.04 19.90 -6.82
C TYR A 78 -4.56 21.29 -7.29
N ARG A 79 -3.93 21.36 -8.46
CA ARG A 79 -3.35 22.61 -9.01
C ARG A 79 -4.42 23.60 -9.49
N VAL A 80 -5.48 23.12 -10.14
CA VAL A 80 -6.51 23.97 -10.76
C VAL A 80 -7.51 24.46 -9.73
N GLU A 81 -7.94 23.58 -8.83
CA GLU A 81 -8.97 23.88 -7.84
C GLU A 81 -8.41 24.57 -6.59
N GLY A 82 -7.09 24.49 -6.37
CA GLY A 82 -6.42 25.17 -5.27
C GLY A 82 -6.90 24.65 -3.91
N TRP A 83 -6.91 23.33 -3.75
CA TRP A 83 -7.40 22.67 -2.54
C TRP A 83 -6.72 23.19 -1.28
N SER A 84 -7.52 23.33 -0.22
CA SER A 84 -7.04 23.56 1.14
C SER A 84 -6.29 22.34 1.69
N ASP A 85 -5.50 22.52 2.74
CA ASP A 85 -4.77 21.43 3.42
C ASP A 85 -5.70 20.29 3.86
N GLN A 86 -6.91 20.63 4.32
CA GLN A 86 -7.91 19.64 4.71
C GLN A 86 -8.42 18.83 3.52
N GLU A 87 -8.67 19.47 2.38
CA GLU A 87 -9.09 18.79 1.16
C GLU A 87 -7.99 17.90 0.60
N ILE A 88 -6.73 18.37 0.61
CA ILE A 88 -5.57 17.56 0.23
C ILE A 88 -5.52 16.30 1.10
N LEU A 89 -5.58 16.46 2.43
CA LEU A 89 -5.55 15.34 3.37
C LEU A 89 -6.67 14.33 3.13
N GLN A 90 -7.91 14.80 2.93
CA GLN A 90 -9.05 13.91 2.69
C GLN A 90 -8.95 13.18 1.36
N ASN A 91 -8.51 13.85 0.30
CA ASN A 91 -8.33 13.22 -1.00
C ASN A 91 -7.17 12.21 -0.97
N LEU A 92 -6.05 12.54 -0.31
CA LEU A 92 -4.93 11.61 -0.15
C LEU A 92 -5.32 10.37 0.66
N LYS A 93 -6.14 10.50 1.71
CA LYS A 93 -6.65 9.37 2.50
C LYS A 93 -7.39 8.31 1.69
N ASN A 94 -7.99 8.72 0.57
CA ASN A 94 -8.74 7.83 -0.31
C ASN A 94 -7.84 7.07 -1.29
N THR A 95 -6.58 7.48 -1.47
CA THR A 95 -5.63 6.83 -2.39
C THR A 95 -5.18 5.46 -1.88
N ILE A 96 -4.82 4.58 -2.81
CA ILE A 96 -4.31 3.25 -2.49
C ILE A 96 -2.93 3.32 -1.84
N LEU A 97 -2.09 4.28 -2.23
CA LEU A 97 -0.81 4.51 -1.56
C LEU A 97 -0.95 4.87 -0.08
N PHE A 98 -1.89 5.76 0.26
CA PHE A 98 -2.15 6.11 1.66
C PHE A 98 -2.63 4.88 2.45
N GLN A 99 -3.60 4.16 1.90
CA GLN A 99 -4.19 3.01 2.58
C GLN A 99 -3.21 1.84 2.74
N ALA A 100 -2.37 1.58 1.74
CA ALA A 100 -1.29 0.60 1.82
C ALA A 100 -0.26 1.00 2.89
N SER A 101 0.13 2.29 2.90
CA SER A 101 1.07 2.80 3.90
C SER A 101 0.52 2.69 5.32
N SER A 102 -0.77 3.03 5.52
CA SER A 102 -1.41 2.89 6.83
C SER A 102 -1.50 1.45 7.32
N ARG A 103 -1.64 0.47 6.42
CA ARG A 103 -1.64 -0.96 6.77
C ARG A 103 -0.24 -1.47 7.13
N CYS A 104 0.79 -0.98 6.45
CA CYS A 104 2.16 -1.50 6.60
C CYS A 104 2.96 -0.79 7.69
N TYR A 105 2.81 0.52 7.82
CA TYR A 105 3.67 1.39 8.64
C TYR A 105 2.90 2.34 9.54
N GLY A 106 1.57 2.34 9.47
CA GLY A 106 0.73 3.21 10.28
C GLY A 106 0.76 2.84 11.77
N PRO A 107 0.26 3.71 12.65
CA PRO A 107 0.26 3.48 14.10
C PRO A 107 -0.57 2.26 14.56
N ARG A 108 -1.47 1.80 13.69
CA ARG A 108 -2.33 0.63 13.91
C ARG A 108 -1.93 -0.55 13.02
N SER A 109 -0.78 -0.49 12.36
CA SER A 109 -0.28 -1.64 11.62
C SER A 109 0.10 -2.74 12.60
N GLU A 110 -0.40 -3.94 12.33
CA GLU A 110 -0.03 -5.15 13.07
C GLU A 110 0.64 -6.09 12.10
N THR A 111 1.84 -6.56 12.45
CA THR A 111 2.58 -7.56 11.68
C THR A 111 2.93 -8.73 12.58
N PHE A 112 2.86 -9.94 12.04
CA PHE A 112 3.44 -11.09 12.70
C PHE A 112 4.98 -10.97 12.64
N GLU A 113 5.64 -10.96 13.80
CA GLU A 113 7.08 -10.68 13.98
C GLU A 113 7.50 -9.22 13.63
N GLU A 114 8.68 -9.05 13.02
CA GLU A 114 9.26 -7.77 12.60
C GLU A 114 8.43 -7.07 11.52
N GLY A 115 8.36 -5.73 11.56
CA GLY A 115 7.57 -4.93 10.64
C GLY A 115 8.08 -4.89 9.20
N PHE A 116 7.32 -4.20 8.34
CA PHE A 116 7.67 -3.98 6.94
C PHE A 116 8.96 -3.16 6.79
N ASP A 117 9.25 -2.27 7.73
CA ASP A 117 10.43 -1.39 7.77
C ASP A 117 11.76 -2.16 7.72
N GLN A 118 11.79 -3.38 8.26
CA GLN A 118 12.98 -4.24 8.26
C GLN A 118 13.27 -4.87 6.89
N VAL A 119 12.29 -4.89 5.98
CA VAL A 119 12.41 -5.54 4.66
C VAL A 119 12.39 -4.51 3.53
N LEU A 120 11.44 -3.58 3.63
CA LEU A 120 11.21 -2.52 2.67
C LEU A 120 10.84 -1.25 3.45
N PRO A 121 11.80 -0.38 3.81
CA PRO A 121 11.49 0.87 4.49
C PRO A 121 10.69 1.81 3.59
N LEU A 122 9.91 2.72 4.19
CA LEU A 122 9.14 3.71 3.44
C LEU A 122 10.02 4.72 2.70
N ARG A 123 11.04 5.24 3.39
CA ARG A 123 11.94 6.27 2.91
C ARG A 123 13.34 5.70 2.72
N GLN A 124 14.07 6.24 1.76
CA GLN A 124 15.48 5.89 1.59
C GLN A 124 16.34 6.78 2.52
N GLU A 125 16.66 6.28 3.72
CA GLU A 125 17.53 7.02 4.66
C GLU A 125 19.03 6.85 4.33
N ASN A 126 19.41 5.70 3.76
CA ASN A 126 20.76 5.39 3.34
C ASN A 126 20.77 4.87 1.88
N MET A 127 21.82 5.16 1.13
CA MET A 127 21.92 4.90 -0.32
C MET A 127 21.94 3.41 -0.73
N GLU A 128 21.87 2.48 0.21
CA GLU A 128 21.94 1.05 -0.07
C GLU A 128 20.59 0.37 0.18
N GLY A 129 19.97 -0.15 -0.90
CA GLY A 129 18.74 -0.94 -0.85
C GLY A 129 17.50 -0.25 -1.45
N SER A 130 16.46 -1.04 -1.70
CA SER A 130 15.16 -0.55 -2.15
C SER A 130 14.29 -0.11 -0.98
N SER A 131 13.51 0.94 -1.22
CA SER A 131 12.48 1.51 -0.34
C SER A 131 11.21 1.77 -1.15
N VAL A 132 10.08 1.99 -0.46
CA VAL A 132 8.83 2.39 -1.13
C VAL A 132 9.05 3.67 -1.95
N GLU A 133 9.72 4.69 -1.40
CA GLU A 133 10.09 5.90 -2.12
C GLU A 133 10.80 5.61 -3.46
N THR A 134 11.82 4.74 -3.47
CA THR A 134 12.55 4.41 -4.71
C THR A 134 11.71 3.66 -5.74
N ILE A 135 10.65 2.97 -5.30
CA ILE A 135 9.68 2.31 -6.19
C ILE A 135 8.77 3.37 -6.80
N LEU A 136 8.27 4.32 -5.99
CA LEU A 136 7.41 5.39 -6.48
C LEU A 136 8.14 6.28 -7.50
N MET A 137 9.45 6.52 -7.31
CA MET A 137 10.29 7.26 -8.25
C MET A 137 10.33 6.64 -9.66
N GLN A 138 10.00 5.36 -9.81
CA GLN A 138 9.94 4.67 -11.10
C GLN A 138 8.57 4.80 -11.78
N HIS A 139 7.56 5.34 -11.09
CA HIS A 139 6.22 5.52 -11.64
C HIS A 139 6.21 6.58 -12.75
N LYS A 140 5.45 6.34 -13.82
CA LYS A 140 5.35 7.22 -14.99
C LYS A 140 4.97 8.67 -14.64
N ASP A 141 4.12 8.85 -13.62
CA ASP A 141 3.58 10.15 -13.24
C ASP A 141 4.39 10.80 -12.11
N PHE A 142 5.47 10.17 -11.65
CA PHE A 142 6.24 10.66 -10.51
C PHE A 142 6.87 12.05 -10.75
N ALA A 143 7.23 12.35 -12.00
CA ALA A 143 7.80 13.65 -12.35
C ALA A 143 6.86 14.82 -12.01
N ASP A 144 5.55 14.63 -12.21
CA ASP A 144 4.53 15.65 -11.98
C ASP A 144 3.87 15.52 -10.60
N ALA A 145 3.53 14.29 -10.21
CA ALA A 145 2.74 14.00 -9.02
C ALA A 145 3.54 13.39 -7.86
N GLY A 146 4.85 13.21 -8.00
CA GLY A 146 5.67 12.49 -7.01
C GLY A 146 5.58 13.07 -5.60
N LYS A 147 5.44 14.39 -5.46
CA LYS A 147 5.22 15.01 -4.14
C LYS A 147 3.92 14.55 -3.47
N LEU A 148 2.84 14.41 -4.23
CA LEU A 148 1.54 13.94 -3.72
C LEU A 148 1.61 12.45 -3.39
N MET A 149 2.30 11.65 -4.21
CA MET A 149 2.54 10.23 -3.93
C MET A 149 3.34 10.04 -2.63
N LEU A 150 4.40 10.82 -2.44
CA LEU A 150 5.21 10.79 -1.21
C LEU A 150 4.42 11.27 0.00
N MET A 151 3.62 12.32 -0.15
CA MET A 151 2.74 12.81 0.90
C MET A 151 1.70 11.76 1.30
N ALA A 152 1.11 11.02 0.34
CA ALA A 152 0.17 9.94 0.62
C ALA A 152 0.80 8.86 1.52
N ILE A 153 2.00 8.38 1.18
CA ILE A 153 2.66 7.34 1.99
C ILE A 153 3.12 7.87 3.36
N MET A 154 3.59 9.11 3.45
CA MET A 154 4.01 9.70 4.72
C MET A 154 2.83 9.85 5.67
N LEU A 155 1.74 10.46 5.21
CA LEU A 155 0.54 10.66 6.03
C LEU A 155 -0.12 9.35 6.44
N GLY A 156 0.00 8.29 5.61
CA GLY A 156 -0.46 6.95 5.99
C GLY A 156 0.37 6.32 7.11
N SER A 157 1.67 6.65 7.17
CA SER A 157 2.60 6.12 8.17
C SER A 157 2.61 6.88 9.50
N GLU A 158 2.18 8.14 9.49
CA GLU A 158 2.22 8.99 10.67
C GLU A 158 1.12 8.64 11.69
N HIS A 159 1.43 8.83 12.98
CA HIS A 159 0.43 8.87 14.03
C HIS A 159 -0.60 9.96 13.66
N GLY A 160 -1.89 9.64 13.70
CA GLY A 160 -3.00 10.57 13.45
C GLY A 160 -3.14 11.72 14.46
N GLY A 161 -2.04 12.19 15.05
CA GLY A 161 -1.98 13.36 15.92
C GLY A 161 -0.53 13.74 16.17
N ASP A 162 0.05 14.56 15.30
CA ASP A 162 0.55 15.90 15.66
C ASP A 162 1.10 16.61 14.40
N MET A 163 0.22 17.09 13.53
CA MET A 163 0.54 18.31 12.76
C MET A 163 0.30 19.53 13.66
N ARG A 164 0.88 19.54 14.87
CA ARG A 164 1.13 20.80 15.55
C ARG A 164 2.24 21.47 14.76
N ILE A 165 1.83 22.35 13.87
CA ILE A 165 2.65 23.50 13.53
C ILE A 165 3.02 24.11 14.88
N GLU A 166 4.27 23.97 15.31
CA GLU A 166 4.78 24.70 16.46
C GLU A 166 4.56 26.19 16.14
N GLU A 167 3.49 26.76 16.70
CA GLU A 167 3.37 28.21 16.81
C GLU A 167 4.61 28.68 17.56
N GLY A 168 5.49 29.38 16.83
CA GLY A 168 6.67 30.00 17.39
C GLY A 168 6.33 30.85 18.62
N PRO A 169 7.31 31.09 19.51
CA PRO A 169 7.05 31.67 20.81
C PRO A 169 6.29 33.00 20.68
N SER A 170 5.15 33.09 21.36
CA SER A 170 4.35 34.32 21.43
C SER A 170 5.21 35.49 21.93
N PRO A 171 5.11 36.68 21.32
CA PRO A 171 5.82 37.84 21.82
C PRO A 171 5.21 38.22 23.17
N MET A 172 6.04 38.25 24.21
CA MET A 172 5.63 38.79 25.50
C MET A 172 5.52 40.31 25.39
N ASP A 173 4.37 40.85 25.82
CA ASP A 173 4.15 42.29 26.03
C ASP A 173 5.10 42.88 27.10
#